data_AF-A0A7X9EK11-F1
#
_entry.id   AF-A0A7X9EK11-F1
#
_cell.length_a   1.000
_cell.length_b   1.000
_cell.length_c   1.000
_cell.angle_alpha   90.00
_cell.angle_beta   90.00
_cell.angle_gamma   90.00
#
_symmetry.space_group_name_H-M   'P 1'
#
loop_
_entity.id
_entity.type
_entity.pdbx_description
1 polymer ?
#
loop_
_entity_poly.entity_id
_entity_poly.type
_entity_poly.pdbx_seq_one_letter_code
_entity_poly.pdbx_strand_id
1 'polypeptide(L)'
;MKNSKKDIDMKKVEDLVEKYDSLKKDNHLDLSADEDLSIAIMNLISIEEHLFFSGAKTEDNSFYEILDEIRKMRVDLLKRIIPKYGGEVWCISKHLLGASYRIMEYGTKELKKGNKKEAYEMFEKAYGLYSLFWALNMNII
;
A
#
# COMPACT_ATOMS: atom_id res chain seq x y z
N MET A 1 6.78 26.73 -21.05
CA MET A 1 5.57 26.53 -20.24
C MET A 1 6.00 25.91 -18.92
N LYS A 2 5.60 26.50 -17.77
CA LYS A 2 6.04 26.08 -16.43
C LYS A 2 5.41 24.73 -16.08
N ASN A 3 6.25 23.70 -15.89
CA ASN A 3 5.87 22.49 -15.19
C ASN A 3 5.66 22.83 -13.71
N SER A 4 4.43 23.09 -13.28
CA SER A 4 4.12 23.08 -11.86
C SER A 4 4.05 21.61 -11.42
N LYS A 5 5.07 21.15 -10.70
CA LYS A 5 4.89 20.01 -9.80
C LYS A 5 3.71 20.37 -8.90
N LYS A 6 2.55 19.74 -9.10
CA LYS A 6 1.47 19.78 -8.12
C LYS A 6 1.98 18.98 -6.94
N ASP A 7 2.47 19.68 -5.93
CA ASP A 7 2.70 19.07 -4.63
C ASP A 7 1.39 18.42 -4.18
N ILE A 8 1.48 17.20 -3.66
CA ILE A 8 0.33 16.48 -3.12
C ILE A 8 -0.16 17.28 -1.92
N ASP A 9 -1.34 17.89 -2.06
CA ASP A 9 -1.95 18.71 -1.03
C ASP A 9 -2.44 17.81 0.11
N MET A 10 -1.71 17.84 1.23
CA MET A 10 -2.01 17.00 2.40
C MET A 10 -3.40 17.26 2.96
N LYS A 11 -3.95 18.47 2.81
CA LYS A 11 -5.35 18.74 3.20
C LYS A 11 -6.35 17.96 2.35
N LYS A 12 -6.08 17.78 1.06
CA LYS A 12 -6.94 16.94 0.22
C LYS A 12 -6.84 15.47 0.61
N VAL A 13 -5.68 15.03 1.08
CA VAL A 13 -5.53 13.68 1.62
C VAL A 13 -6.31 13.52 2.93
N GLU A 14 -6.29 14.53 3.80
CA GLU A 14 -7.13 14.58 5.02
C GLU A 14 -8.63 14.57 4.68
N ASP A 15 -9.08 15.41 3.73
CA ASP A 15 -10.48 15.43 3.27
C ASP A 15 -10.91 14.06 2.68
N LEU A 16 -9.99 13.38 1.99
CA LEU A 16 -10.21 12.03 1.47
C LEU A 16 -10.31 10.98 2.58
N VAL A 17 -9.49 11.12 3.63
CA VAL A 17 -9.55 10.28 4.83
C VAL A 17 -10.89 10.47 5.54
N GLU A 18 -11.34 11.70 5.72
CA GLU A 18 -12.64 11.97 6.35
C GLU A 18 -13.80 11.41 5.51
N LYS A 19 -13.72 11.54 4.19
CA LYS A 19 -14.69 10.95 3.27
C LYS A 19 -14.69 9.42 3.35
N TYR A 20 -13.51 8.80 3.41
CA TYR A 20 -13.36 7.37 3.62
C TYR A 20 -13.99 6.92 4.95
N ASP A 21 -13.68 7.61 6.05
CA ASP A 21 -14.22 7.31 7.39
C ASP A 21 -15.74 7.49 7.45
N SER A 22 -16.31 8.42 6.68
CA SER A 22 -17.77 8.55 6.57
C SER A 22 -18.42 7.38 5.83
N LEU A 23 -17.81 6.91 4.74
CA LEU A 23 -18.30 5.75 3.97
C LEU A 23 -18.23 4.46 4.80
N LYS A 24 -17.23 4.35 5.69
CA LYS A 24 -17.12 3.27 6.68
C LYS A 24 -18.30 3.22 7.66
N LYS A 25 -18.87 4.38 8.02
CA LYS A 25 -20.01 4.46 8.96
C LYS A 25 -21.35 4.11 8.34
N ASP A 26 -21.50 4.25 7.02
CA ASP A 26 -22.77 4.08 6.31
C ASP A 26 -23.07 2.64 5.84
N ASN A 27 -22.31 1.62 6.28
CA ASN A 27 -22.60 0.17 6.13
C ASN A 27 -22.87 -0.38 4.70
N HIS A 28 -22.65 0.40 3.65
CA HIS A 28 -22.91 -0.03 2.27
C HIS A 28 -21.80 -0.88 1.63
N LEU A 29 -20.66 -1.05 2.31
CA LEU A 29 -19.48 -1.82 1.86
C LEU A 29 -18.84 -2.53 3.08
N ASP A 30 -18.37 -3.77 2.93
CA ASP A 30 -17.62 -4.49 3.97
C ASP A 30 -16.16 -4.01 4.04
N LEU A 31 -16.01 -2.70 4.28
CA LEU A 31 -14.73 -1.99 4.26
C LEU A 31 -13.75 -2.57 5.28
N SER A 32 -14.24 -3.15 6.39
CA SER A 32 -13.37 -3.77 7.39
C SER A 32 -12.68 -5.02 6.86
N ALA A 33 -13.39 -5.88 6.12
CA ALA A 33 -12.79 -7.08 5.54
C ALA A 33 -11.81 -6.73 4.40
N ASP A 34 -12.15 -5.72 3.59
CA ASP A 34 -11.29 -5.24 2.51
C ASP A 34 -10.01 -4.55 3.05
N GLU A 35 -10.11 -3.82 4.17
CA GLU A 35 -8.96 -3.29 4.91
C GLU A 35 -8.00 -4.42 5.31
N ASP A 36 -8.49 -5.44 6.01
CA ASP A 36 -7.69 -6.59 6.44
C ASP A 36 -7.02 -7.28 5.23
N LEU A 37 -7.78 -7.45 4.14
CA LEU A 37 -7.27 -8.06 2.91
C LEU A 37 -6.18 -7.20 2.25
N SER A 38 -6.31 -5.88 2.27
CA SER A 38 -5.28 -4.97 1.75
C SER A 38 -3.98 -5.06 2.55
N ILE A 39 -4.06 -5.22 3.88
CA ILE A 39 -2.89 -5.43 4.74
C ILE A 39 -2.26 -6.80 4.47
N ALA A 40 -3.05 -7.85 4.25
CA ALA A 40 -2.53 -9.16 3.85
C ALA A 40 -1.75 -9.05 2.52
N ILE A 41 -2.26 -8.30 1.54
CA ILE A 41 -1.58 -8.04 0.27
C ILE A 41 -0.26 -7.27 0.47
N MET A 42 -0.24 -6.25 1.33
CA MET A 42 1.00 -5.52 1.68
C MET A 42 2.07 -6.48 2.23
N ASN A 43 1.67 -7.41 3.10
CA ASN A 43 2.58 -8.42 3.63
C ASN A 43 3.08 -9.40 2.55
N LEU A 44 2.21 -9.82 1.61
CA LEU A 44 2.63 -10.66 0.48
C LEU A 44 3.67 -9.95 -0.41
N ILE A 45 3.50 -8.65 -0.67
CA ILE A 45 4.51 -7.83 -1.38
C ILE A 45 5.83 -7.83 -0.60
N SER A 46 5.77 -7.68 0.72
CA SER A 46 6.97 -7.74 1.58
C SER A 46 7.65 -9.11 1.51
N ILE A 47 6.89 -10.20 1.49
CA ILE A 47 7.43 -11.57 1.37
C ILE A 47 8.11 -11.76 0.01
N GLU A 48 7.48 -11.33 -1.10
CA GLU A 48 8.10 -11.38 -2.44
C GLU A 48 9.48 -10.70 -2.43
N GLU A 49 9.61 -9.53 -1.80
CA GLU A 49 10.88 -8.81 -1.69
C GLU A 49 11.92 -9.58 -0.86
N HIS A 50 11.52 -10.13 0.29
CA HIS A 50 12.40 -10.94 1.11
C HIS A 50 12.93 -12.17 0.37
N LEU A 51 12.05 -12.89 -0.34
CA LEU A 51 12.42 -14.07 -1.13
C LEU A 51 13.38 -13.69 -2.26
N PHE A 52 13.14 -12.58 -2.95
CA PHE A 52 14.04 -12.06 -3.99
C PHE A 52 15.45 -11.83 -3.44
N PHE A 53 15.57 -11.12 -2.30
CA PHE A 53 16.87 -10.88 -1.68
C PHE A 53 17.53 -12.16 -1.14
N SER A 54 16.76 -13.11 -0.60
CA SER A 54 17.30 -14.38 -0.13
C SER A 54 17.90 -15.17 -1.28
N GLY A 55 17.15 -15.39 -2.38
CA GLY A 55 17.68 -16.09 -3.55
C GLY A 55 18.92 -15.42 -4.14
N ALA A 56 18.95 -14.08 -4.17
CA ALA A 56 20.11 -13.34 -4.67
C ALA A 56 21.35 -13.44 -3.76
N LYS A 57 21.15 -13.56 -2.44
CA LYS A 57 22.24 -13.68 -1.45
C LYS A 57 22.79 -15.09 -1.33
N THR A 58 21.93 -16.09 -1.48
CA THR A 58 22.29 -17.50 -1.27
C THR A 58 22.56 -18.25 -2.57
N GLU A 59 22.26 -17.64 -3.71
CA GLU A 59 22.30 -18.28 -5.04
C GLU A 59 21.39 -19.53 -5.12
N ASP A 60 20.37 -19.59 -4.26
CA ASP A 60 19.43 -20.71 -4.19
C ASP A 60 18.13 -20.33 -4.93
N ASN A 61 17.91 -20.98 -6.07
CA ASN A 61 16.75 -20.73 -6.92
C ASN A 61 15.41 -21.17 -6.30
N SER A 62 15.41 -22.00 -5.26
CA SER A 62 14.18 -22.43 -4.58
C SER A 62 13.40 -21.25 -4.00
N PHE A 63 14.08 -20.17 -3.59
CA PHE A 63 13.43 -18.94 -3.13
C PHE A 63 12.61 -18.27 -4.25
N TYR A 64 13.04 -18.36 -5.51
CA TYR A 64 12.30 -17.79 -6.65
C TYR A 64 11.07 -18.63 -7.01
N GLU A 65 11.13 -19.95 -6.81
CA GLU A 65 9.96 -20.84 -6.98
C GLU A 65 8.88 -20.50 -5.95
N ILE A 66 9.27 -20.31 -4.68
CA ILE A 66 8.35 -19.88 -3.61
C ILE A 66 7.81 -18.48 -3.91
N LEU A 67 8.66 -17.57 -4.42
CA LEU A 67 8.25 -16.21 -4.80
C LEU A 67 7.11 -16.23 -5.81
N ASP A 68 7.18 -17.10 -6.82
CA ASP A 68 6.13 -17.21 -7.83
C ASP A 68 4.78 -17.66 -7.23
N GLU A 69 4.80 -18.59 -6.27
CA GLU A 69 3.59 -19.01 -5.55
C GLU A 69 2.98 -17.89 -4.70
N ILE A 70 3.82 -17.15 -3.96
CA ILE A 70 3.38 -15.98 -3.20
C ILE A 70 2.80 -14.91 -4.13
N ARG A 71 3.44 -14.69 -5.28
CA ARG A 71 2.99 -13.74 -6.29
C ARG A 71 1.64 -14.11 -6.87
N LYS A 72 1.40 -15.39 -7.16
CA LYS A 72 0.09 -15.88 -7.64
C LYS A 72 -1.00 -15.61 -6.61
N MET A 73 -0.73 -15.90 -5.33
CA MET A 73 -1.65 -15.60 -4.23
C MET A 73 -1.94 -14.11 -4.12
N ARG A 74 -0.91 -13.25 -4.16
CA ARG A 74 -1.08 -11.79 -4.13
C ARG A 74 -1.95 -11.31 -5.28
N VAL A 75 -1.73 -11.81 -6.50
CA VAL A 75 -2.53 -11.44 -7.67
C VAL A 75 -3.98 -11.87 -7.52
N ASP A 76 -4.26 -13.07 -6.98
CA ASP A 76 -5.64 -13.52 -6.72
C ASP A 76 -6.35 -12.62 -5.72
N LEU A 77 -5.72 -12.34 -4.57
CA LEU A 77 -6.29 -11.50 -3.53
C LEU A 77 -6.52 -10.06 -4.00
N LEU A 78 -5.58 -9.51 -4.78
CA LEU A 78 -5.70 -8.15 -5.31
C LEU A 78 -6.90 -8.00 -6.27
N LYS A 79 -7.31 -9.06 -6.98
CA LYS A 79 -8.52 -9.06 -7.83
C LYS A 79 -9.81 -8.92 -7.03
N ARG A 80 -9.79 -9.23 -5.72
CA ARG A 80 -10.98 -9.17 -4.87
C ARG A 80 -11.28 -7.74 -4.42
N ILE A 81 -10.24 -6.92 -4.22
CA ILE A 81 -10.37 -5.54 -3.71
C ILE A 81 -10.24 -4.47 -4.79
N ILE A 82 -9.73 -4.81 -5.98
CA ILE A 82 -9.65 -3.88 -7.12
C ILE A 82 -10.77 -4.18 -8.12
N PRO A 83 -11.78 -3.29 -8.28
CA PRO A 83 -12.97 -3.56 -9.08
C PRO A 83 -12.71 -3.65 -10.60
N LYS A 84 -11.57 -3.15 -11.10
CA LYS A 84 -11.17 -3.27 -12.51
C LYS A 84 -9.81 -3.93 -12.64
N TYR A 85 -9.82 -5.17 -13.12
CA TYR A 85 -8.62 -5.91 -13.46
C TYR A 85 -8.00 -5.39 -14.77
N GLY A 86 -6.70 -5.08 -14.75
CA GLY A 86 -5.95 -4.59 -15.90
C GLY A 86 -5.95 -3.06 -16.04
N GLY A 87 -4.84 -2.51 -16.54
CA GLY A 87 -4.63 -1.07 -16.72
C GLY A 87 -3.81 -0.39 -15.63
N GLU A 88 -3.74 0.94 -15.68
CA GLU A 88 -2.88 1.74 -14.80
C GLU A 88 -3.31 1.68 -13.33
N VAL A 89 -4.62 1.65 -13.06
CA VAL A 89 -5.19 1.58 -11.69
C VAL A 89 -4.67 0.36 -10.94
N TRP A 90 -4.66 -0.81 -11.57
CA TRP A 90 -4.15 -2.04 -10.96
C TRP A 90 -2.68 -1.90 -10.53
N CYS A 91 -1.85 -1.35 -11.42
CA CYS A 91 -0.43 -1.16 -11.16
C CYS A 91 -0.20 -0.08 -10.09
N ILE A 92 -0.92 1.03 -10.15
CA ILE A 92 -0.83 2.11 -9.17
C ILE A 92 -1.23 1.59 -7.79
N SER A 93 -2.34 0.87 -7.68
CA SER A 93 -2.84 0.30 -6.42
C SER A 93 -1.81 -0.58 -5.71
N LYS A 94 -1.18 -1.54 -6.41
CA LYS A 94 -0.14 -2.38 -5.79
C LYS A 94 1.09 -1.56 -5.35
N HIS A 95 1.44 -0.49 -6.10
CA HIS A 95 2.58 0.35 -5.79
C HIS A 95 2.30 1.26 -4.59
N LEU A 96 1.06 1.77 -4.46
CA LEU A 96 0.62 2.53 -3.29
C LEU A 96 0.68 1.68 -2.02
N LEU A 97 0.15 0.44 -2.06
CA LEU A 97 0.22 -0.50 -0.93
C LEU A 97 1.68 -0.82 -0.55
N GLY A 98 2.52 -1.17 -1.53
CA GLY A 98 3.93 -1.48 -1.28
C GLY A 98 4.73 -0.29 -0.73
N ALA A 99 4.50 0.92 -1.26
CA ALA A 99 5.17 2.13 -0.80
C ALA A 99 4.71 2.54 0.60
N SER A 100 3.41 2.45 0.89
CA SER A 100 2.85 2.69 2.23
C SER A 100 3.51 1.76 3.26
N TYR A 101 3.57 0.46 2.97
CA TYR A 101 4.21 -0.51 3.86
C TYR A 101 5.69 -0.18 4.13
N ARG A 102 6.45 0.15 3.08
CA ARG A 102 7.89 0.45 3.21
C ARG A 102 8.15 1.72 4.02
N ILE A 103 7.36 2.77 3.81
CA ILE A 103 7.50 4.03 4.56
C ILE A 103 7.10 3.82 6.02
N MET A 104 6.04 3.03 6.28
CA MET A 104 5.66 2.63 7.64
C MET A 104 6.83 1.92 8.34
N GLU A 105 7.45 0.93 7.70
CA GLU A 105 8.59 0.21 8.27
C GLU A 105 9.79 1.14 8.56
N TYR A 106 10.09 2.07 7.64
CA TYR A 106 11.14 3.07 7.85
C TYR A 106 10.82 3.98 9.04
N GLY A 107 9.60 4.49 9.14
CA GLY A 107 9.13 5.28 10.28
C GLY A 107 9.25 4.53 11.61
N THR A 108 8.94 3.23 11.64
CA THR A 108 9.11 2.39 12.84
C THR A 108 10.60 2.27 13.24
N LYS A 109 11.50 2.15 12.25
CA LYS A 109 12.96 2.13 12.51
C LYS A 109 13.45 3.45 13.08
N GLU A 110 12.99 4.59 12.56
CA GLU A 110 13.31 5.92 13.10
C GLU A 110 12.75 6.13 14.51
N LEU A 111 11.53 5.66 14.77
CA LEU A 111 10.92 5.71 16.09
C LEU A 111 11.76 4.95 17.13
N LYS A 112 12.24 3.75 16.75
CA LYS A 112 13.12 2.93 17.61
C LYS A 112 14.46 3.61 17.90
N LYS A 113 14.97 4.44 17.00
CA LYS A 113 16.19 5.26 17.20
C LYS A 113 15.94 6.50 18.08
N GLY A 114 14.69 6.82 18.41
CA GLY A 114 14.31 8.02 19.15
C GLY A 114 14.02 9.24 18.27
N ASN A 115 14.08 9.10 16.94
CA ASN A 115 13.85 10.17 15.97
C ASN A 115 12.34 10.41 15.75
N LYS A 116 11.64 10.81 16.81
CA LYS A 116 10.16 10.88 16.83
C LYS A 116 9.57 11.77 15.75
N LYS A 117 10.16 12.96 15.51
CA LYS A 117 9.67 13.90 14.49
C LYS A 117 9.66 13.27 13.10
N GLU A 118 10.77 12.67 12.70
CA GLU A 118 10.91 11.97 11.43
C GLU A 118 9.94 10.79 11.34
N ALA A 119 9.87 9.97 12.40
CA ALA A 119 8.97 8.82 12.42
C ALA A 119 7.50 9.21 12.19
N TYR A 120 7.03 10.27 12.85
CA TYR A 120 5.65 10.73 12.72
C TYR A 120 5.37 11.28 11.33
N GLU A 121 6.30 12.04 10.74
CA GLU A 121 6.21 12.49 9.35
C GLU A 121 6.11 11.30 8.37
N MET A 122 6.87 10.22 8.63
CA MET A 122 6.80 9.01 7.80
C MET A 122 5.48 8.28 7.97
N PHE A 123 4.93 8.20 9.18
CA PHE A 123 3.62 7.57 9.41
C PHE A 123 2.49 8.33 8.70
N GLU A 124 2.51 9.67 8.72
CA GLU A 124 1.56 10.50 7.97
C GLU A 124 1.64 10.22 6.46
N LYS A 125 2.85 10.15 5.90
CA LYS A 125 3.06 9.81 4.49
C LYS A 125 2.60 8.39 4.14
N ALA A 126 2.91 7.42 5.00
CA ALA A 126 2.48 6.03 4.81
C ALA A 126 0.95 5.91 4.81
N TYR A 127 0.30 6.59 5.76
CA TYR A 127 -1.15 6.65 5.84
C TYR A 127 -1.74 7.34 4.61
N GLY A 128 -1.17 8.47 4.16
CA GLY A 128 -1.63 9.16 2.96
C GLY A 128 -1.60 8.30 1.70
N LEU A 129 -0.57 7.45 1.52
CA LEU A 129 -0.51 6.50 0.41
C LEU A 129 -1.57 5.40 0.50
N TYR A 130 -1.86 4.92 1.71
CA TYR A 130 -2.93 3.95 1.96
C TYR A 130 -4.31 4.55 1.68
N SER A 131 -4.54 5.79 2.09
CA SER A 131 -5.77 6.52 1.78
C SER A 131 -5.93 6.79 0.29
N LEU A 132 -4.84 7.10 -0.43
CA LEU A 132 -4.87 7.23 -1.90
C LEU A 132 -5.23 5.91 -2.59
N PHE A 133 -4.80 4.76 -2.04
CA PHE A 133 -5.21 3.45 -2.54
C PHE A 133 -6.75 3.31 -2.46
N TRP A 134 -7.36 3.63 -1.32
CA TRP A 134 -8.82 3.57 -1.18
C TRP A 134 -9.53 4.58 -2.07
N ALA A 135 -9.07 5.83 -2.09
CA ALA A 135 -9.66 6.88 -2.92
C ALA A 135 -9.71 6.47 -4.41
N LEU A 136 -8.64 5.85 -4.91
CA LEU A 136 -8.57 5.36 -6.28
C LEU A 136 -9.53 4.18 -6.53
N ASN A 137 -9.55 3.18 -5.65
CA ASN A 137 -10.35 1.96 -5.87
C ASN A 137 -11.85 2.17 -5.57
N MET A 138 -12.20 3.18 -4.77
CA MET A 138 -13.58 3.62 -4.53
C MET A 138 -14.05 4.67 -5.56
N ASN A 139 -13.23 5.00 -6.56
CA ASN A 139 -13.54 5.97 -7.62
C ASN A 139 -13.95 7.35 -7.05
N ILE A 140 -13.28 7.76 -5.95
CA ILE A 140 -13.44 9.08 -5.32
C ILE A 140 -12.63 10.13 -6.10
N ILE A 141 -11.54 9.71 -6.74
CA ILE A 141 -10.65 10.50 -7.59
C ILE A 141 -10.46 9.87 -8.96
#